data_AF-A0A3Q7YAW7-F1
#
_entry.id   AF-A0A3Q7YAW7-F1
#
_cell.length_a   1.000
_cell.length_b   1.000
_cell.length_c   1.000
_cell.angle_alpha   90.00
_cell.angle_beta   90.00
_cell.angle_gamma   90.00
#
_symmetry.space_group_name_H-M   'P 1'
#
loop_
_entity.id
_entity.type
_entity.pdbx_description
1 polymer ?
#
loop_
_entity_poly.entity_id
_entity_poly.type
_entity_poly.pdbx_seq_one_letter_code
_entity_poly.pdbx_strand_id
1 'polypeptide(L)'
;MQKVIKAKSSGLKFEVGWNESGQPIDPNSSMFVSYIVAVVRQNIPITIDDWRDKTLKDAKEILWNDIQTSFVLDEVRKNYILRVVGKIHRGFRSHLSNFYLKDSEGNMNAKAPRIYKHYISNEEWSAFVSKCSDPAFVNISKANRERARNSMHPYKKSRSSCK
;
A
#
# COMPACT_ATOMS: atom_id res chain seq x y z
N MET A 1 10.16 8.35 -10.11
CA MET A 1 9.34 7.56 -11.06
C MET A 1 9.75 7.73 -12.51
N GLN A 2 9.86 8.95 -13.05
CA GLN A 2 10.21 9.15 -14.47
C GLN A 2 11.49 8.40 -14.92
N LYS A 3 12.51 8.31 -14.05
CA LYS A 3 13.71 7.50 -14.30
C LYS A 3 13.40 6.01 -14.54
N VAL A 4 12.52 5.42 -13.72
CA VAL A 4 12.11 4.01 -13.86
C VAL A 4 11.28 3.80 -15.12
N ILE A 5 10.35 4.71 -15.41
CA ILE A 5 9.51 4.64 -16.61
C ILE A 5 10.36 4.75 -17.88
N LYS A 6 11.32 5.69 -17.93
CA LYS A 6 12.26 5.85 -19.04
C LYS A 6 13.14 4.61 -19.22
N ALA A 7 13.72 4.09 -18.14
CA ALA A 7 14.53 2.88 -18.19
C ALA A 7 13.72 1.68 -18.70
N LYS A 8 12.48 1.52 -18.22
CA LYS A 8 11.54 0.48 -18.67
C LYS A 8 11.28 0.58 -20.17
N SER A 9 11.03 1.78 -20.71
CA SER A 9 10.86 1.97 -22.15
C SER A 9 12.11 1.69 -22.99
N SER A 10 13.29 1.79 -22.37
CA SER A 10 14.59 1.46 -22.99
C SER A 10 15.04 0.02 -22.73
N GLY A 11 14.22 -0.81 -22.05
CA GLY A 11 14.56 -2.19 -21.70
C GLY A 11 15.61 -2.33 -20.58
N LEU A 12 15.98 -1.24 -19.93
CA LEU A 12 16.96 -1.21 -18.85
C LEU A 12 16.30 -1.59 -17.52
N LYS A 13 16.95 -2.49 -16.77
CA LYS A 13 16.52 -2.91 -15.43
C LYS A 13 17.45 -2.33 -14.37
N PHE A 14 16.89 -1.98 -13.21
CA PHE A 14 17.70 -1.57 -12.06
C PHE A 14 18.03 -2.76 -11.18
N GLU A 15 19.29 -2.84 -10.77
CA GLU A 15 19.71 -3.74 -9.70
C GLU A 15 19.33 -3.17 -8.34
N VAL A 16 18.90 -4.05 -7.43
CA VAL A 16 18.56 -3.72 -6.06
C VAL A 16 19.48 -4.55 -5.17
N GLY A 17 20.18 -3.92 -4.22
CA GLY A 17 20.96 -4.63 -3.22
C GLY A 17 20.03 -5.32 -2.21
N TRP A 18 20.44 -6.44 -1.63
CA TRP A 18 19.63 -7.19 -0.65
C TRP A 18 20.47 -7.55 0.57
N ASN A 19 19.88 -7.48 1.77
CA ASN A 19 20.51 -8.00 2.97
C ASN A 19 20.23 -9.51 3.12
N GLU A 20 20.92 -10.15 4.08
CA GLU A 20 20.73 -11.56 4.44
C GLU A 20 19.28 -11.89 4.83
N SER A 21 18.51 -10.89 5.30
CA SER A 21 17.10 -11.00 5.64
C SER A 21 16.15 -10.77 4.44
N GLY A 22 16.68 -10.60 3.23
CA GLY A 22 15.89 -10.39 2.01
C GLY A 22 15.23 -9.00 1.91
N GLN A 23 15.76 -8.00 2.61
CA GLN A 23 15.30 -6.61 2.52
C GLN A 23 16.17 -5.82 1.54
N PRO A 24 15.59 -4.86 0.80
CA PRO A 24 16.34 -4.05 -0.14
C PRO A 24 17.30 -3.08 0.58
N ILE A 25 18.54 -3.00 0.11
CA ILE A 25 19.59 -2.07 0.57
C ILE A 25 19.91 -1.07 -0.55
N ASP A 26 20.36 0.12 -0.16
CA ASP A 26 20.86 1.17 -1.04
C ASP A 26 22.00 0.68 -1.95
N PRO A 27 22.12 1.24 -3.17
CA PRO A 27 21.71 2.59 -3.58
C PRO A 27 20.30 2.77 -4.17
N ASN A 28 19.63 1.70 -4.64
CA ASN A 28 18.35 1.80 -5.37
C ASN A 28 17.13 1.44 -4.52
N SER A 29 17.29 1.18 -3.21
CA SER A 29 16.21 0.71 -2.33
C SER A 29 15.03 1.69 -2.25
N SER A 30 15.32 2.98 -2.10
CA SER A 30 14.32 4.04 -1.98
C SER A 30 13.49 4.19 -3.27
N MET A 31 14.16 4.11 -4.42
CA MET A 31 13.53 4.13 -5.75
C MET A 31 12.66 2.89 -5.96
N PHE A 32 13.14 1.72 -5.55
CA PHE A 32 12.40 0.46 -5.62
C PHE A 32 11.11 0.50 -4.79
N VAL A 33 11.19 0.90 -3.51
CA VAL A 33 10.01 1.02 -2.65
C VAL A 33 9.03 2.06 -3.20
N SER A 34 9.53 3.22 -3.67
CA SER A 34 8.67 4.25 -4.26
C SER A 34 7.94 3.77 -5.52
N TYR A 35 8.61 2.96 -6.34
CA TYR A 35 7.99 2.34 -7.52
C TYR A 35 6.91 1.34 -7.10
N ILE A 36 7.20 0.43 -6.16
CA ILE A 36 6.21 -0.52 -5.64
C ILE A 36 4.98 0.22 -5.14
N VAL A 37 5.14 1.29 -4.36
CA VAL A 37 4.00 2.07 -3.85
C VAL A 37 3.11 2.60 -4.98
N ALA A 38 3.70 3.09 -6.09
CA ALA A 38 2.94 3.56 -7.23
C ALA A 38 2.20 2.43 -7.95
N VAL A 39 2.87 1.30 -8.20
CA VAL A 39 2.28 0.13 -8.87
C VAL A 39 1.13 -0.44 -8.03
N VAL A 40 1.28 -0.50 -6.71
CA VAL A 40 0.22 -0.96 -5.80
C VAL A 40 -1.02 -0.07 -5.89
N ARG A 41 -0.84 1.25 -5.88
CA ARG A 41 -1.94 2.21 -5.97
C ARG A 41 -2.67 2.14 -7.31
N GLN A 42 -1.97 1.75 -8.37
CA GLN A 42 -2.55 1.65 -9.72
C GLN A 42 -3.29 0.34 -9.96
N ASN A 43 -2.81 -0.78 -9.40
CA ASN A 43 -3.32 -2.11 -9.76
C ASN A 43 -4.24 -2.75 -8.71
N ILE A 44 -4.19 -2.30 -7.45
CA ILE A 44 -4.99 -2.92 -6.37
C ILE A 44 -6.13 -1.97 -5.96
N PRO A 45 -7.39 -2.35 -6.18
CA PRO A 45 -8.54 -1.53 -5.79
C PRO A 45 -8.56 -1.25 -4.28
N ILE A 46 -9.01 -0.05 -3.91
CA ILE A 46 -9.14 0.36 -2.51
C ILE A 46 -10.32 -0.34 -1.80
N THR A 47 -11.19 -1.02 -2.53
CA THR A 47 -12.38 -1.71 -2.03
C THR A 47 -12.04 -3.06 -1.36
N ILE A 48 -10.92 -3.69 -1.74
CA ILE A 48 -10.51 -5.01 -1.24
C ILE A 48 -9.81 -4.89 0.11
N ASP A 49 -10.37 -5.47 1.16
CA ASP A 49 -9.85 -5.34 2.54
C ASP A 49 -8.74 -6.34 2.85
N ASP A 50 -8.94 -7.59 2.42
CA ASP A 50 -8.06 -8.69 2.77
C ASP A 50 -7.08 -8.95 1.62
N TRP A 51 -5.79 -8.81 1.91
CA TRP A 51 -4.74 -9.17 0.97
C TRP A 51 -4.78 -10.66 0.58
N ARG A 52 -5.41 -11.52 1.37
CA ARG A 52 -5.57 -12.95 1.10
C ARG A 52 -6.72 -13.27 0.14
N ASP A 53 -7.47 -12.26 -0.28
CA ASP A 53 -8.56 -12.44 -1.24
C ASP A 53 -8.04 -13.09 -2.55
N LYS A 54 -8.80 -14.08 -3.04
CA LYS A 54 -8.52 -14.83 -4.26
C LYS A 54 -8.76 -13.98 -5.51
N THR A 55 -9.65 -13.00 -5.45
CA THR A 55 -9.92 -12.05 -6.55
C THR A 55 -8.67 -11.25 -6.93
N LEU A 56 -7.74 -11.07 -5.99
CA LEU A 56 -6.47 -10.38 -6.22
C LEU A 56 -5.40 -11.24 -6.92
N LYS A 57 -5.67 -12.52 -7.23
CA LYS A 57 -4.65 -13.42 -7.80
C LYS A 57 -4.05 -12.84 -9.09
N ASP A 58 -4.90 -12.44 -10.01
CA ASP A 58 -4.46 -11.92 -11.31
C ASP A 58 -3.77 -10.55 -11.17
N ALA A 59 -4.32 -9.69 -10.31
CA ALA A 59 -3.73 -8.39 -10.01
C ALA A 59 -2.34 -8.52 -9.35
N LYS A 60 -2.12 -9.53 -8.50
CA LYS A 60 -0.81 -9.83 -7.88
C LYS A 60 0.21 -10.29 -8.91
N GLU A 61 -0.19 -11.13 -9.87
CA GLU A 61 0.69 -11.58 -10.94
C GLU A 61 1.05 -10.45 -11.90
N ILE A 62 0.08 -9.63 -12.31
CA ILE A 62 0.33 -8.42 -13.11
C ILE A 62 1.31 -7.49 -12.39
N LEU A 63 1.08 -7.23 -11.10
CA LEU A 63 1.95 -6.41 -10.28
C LEU A 63 3.36 -6.99 -10.15
N TRP A 64 3.48 -8.30 -9.96
CA TRP A 64 4.77 -8.99 -9.90
C TRP A 64 5.54 -8.84 -11.22
N ASN A 65 4.90 -9.12 -12.35
CA ASN A 65 5.50 -9.03 -13.68
C ASN A 65 5.94 -7.60 -14.01
N ASP A 66 5.15 -6.60 -13.61
CA ASP A 66 5.49 -5.19 -13.83
C ASP A 66 6.76 -4.77 -13.06
N ILE A 67 6.88 -5.22 -11.81
CA ILE A 67 8.07 -4.96 -10.99
C ILE A 67 9.28 -5.71 -11.57
N GLN A 68 9.13 -6.97 -11.99
CA GLN A 68 10.21 -7.80 -12.56
C GLN A 68 10.71 -7.28 -13.94
N THR A 69 9.87 -6.53 -14.65
CA THR A 69 10.27 -5.86 -15.89
C THR A 69 11.17 -4.65 -15.59
N SER A 70 10.96 -3.97 -14.46
CA SER A 70 11.66 -2.74 -14.09
C SER A 70 12.92 -2.97 -13.24
N PHE A 71 12.97 -4.08 -12.50
CA PHE A 71 14.05 -4.42 -11.58
C PHE A 71 14.55 -5.84 -11.81
N VAL A 72 15.84 -6.06 -11.56
CA VAL A 72 16.45 -7.40 -11.57
C VAL A 72 16.04 -8.12 -10.28
N LEU A 73 15.12 -9.08 -10.39
CA LEU A 73 14.54 -9.79 -9.25
C LEU A 73 14.51 -11.29 -9.48
N ASP A 74 14.86 -12.03 -8.42
CA ASP A 74 14.77 -13.48 -8.36
C ASP A 74 13.41 -13.91 -7.80
N GLU A 75 12.91 -15.06 -8.24
CA GLU A 75 11.61 -15.59 -7.84
C GLU A 75 11.52 -15.90 -6.33
N VAL A 76 12.67 -16.19 -5.70
CA VAL A 76 12.81 -16.36 -4.24
C VAL A 76 12.28 -15.14 -3.48
N ARG A 77 12.37 -13.94 -4.07
CA ARG A 77 11.96 -12.68 -3.45
C ARG A 77 10.49 -12.34 -3.68
N LYS A 78 9.76 -13.10 -4.52
CA LYS A 78 8.34 -12.85 -4.85
C LYS A 78 7.47 -12.80 -3.60
N ASN A 79 7.60 -13.79 -2.72
CA ASN A 79 6.83 -13.86 -1.48
C ASN A 79 7.10 -12.67 -0.54
N TYR A 80 8.36 -12.24 -0.44
CA TYR A 80 8.72 -11.06 0.34
C TYR A 80 8.06 -9.80 -0.23
N ILE A 81 8.15 -9.60 -1.54
CA ILE A 81 7.61 -8.42 -2.23
C ILE A 81 6.09 -8.38 -2.11
N LEU A 82 5.39 -9.50 -2.35
CA LEU A 82 3.94 -9.57 -2.19
C LEU A 82 3.49 -9.27 -0.75
N ARG A 83 4.27 -9.67 0.26
CA ARG A 83 4.03 -9.31 1.66
C ARG A 83 4.22 -7.81 1.92
N VAL A 84 5.24 -7.20 1.33
CA VAL A 84 5.48 -5.75 1.41
C VAL A 84 4.35 -4.97 0.72
N VAL A 85 3.94 -5.41 -0.45
CA VAL A 85 2.82 -4.86 -1.21
C VAL A 85 1.53 -4.86 -0.38
N GLY A 86 1.18 -5.98 0.25
CA GLY A 86 -0.01 -6.04 1.11
C GLY A 86 0.04 -5.07 2.29
N LYS A 87 1.23 -4.87 2.89
CA LYS A 87 1.45 -3.85 3.94
C LYS A 87 1.27 -2.43 3.40
N ILE A 88 1.83 -2.14 2.23
CA ILE A 88 1.72 -0.83 1.58
C ILE A 88 0.26 -0.52 1.23
N HIS A 89 -0.48 -1.48 0.67
CA HIS A 89 -1.89 -1.30 0.32
C HIS A 89 -2.75 -1.04 1.55
N ARG A 90 -2.58 -1.85 2.60
CA ARG A 90 -3.26 -1.62 3.90
C ARG A 90 -2.94 -0.24 4.46
N GLY A 91 -1.66 0.15 4.45
CA GLY A 91 -1.23 1.47 4.90
C GLY A 91 -1.84 2.61 4.08
N PHE A 92 -1.93 2.44 2.76
CA PHE A 92 -2.56 3.41 1.87
C PHE A 92 -4.05 3.59 2.18
N ARG A 93 -4.79 2.50 2.39
CA ARG A 93 -6.19 2.56 2.82
C ARG A 93 -6.37 3.26 4.16
N SER A 94 -5.51 2.97 5.14
CA SER A 94 -5.53 3.69 6.43
C SER A 94 -5.23 5.17 6.26
N HIS A 95 -4.29 5.53 5.38
CA HIS A 95 -3.98 6.92 5.05
C HIS A 95 -5.19 7.64 4.43
N LEU A 96 -5.87 7.02 3.46
CA LEU A 96 -7.11 7.55 2.88
C LEU A 96 -8.20 7.74 3.94
N SER A 97 -8.39 6.74 4.79
CA SER A 97 -9.39 6.79 5.87
C SER A 97 -9.12 7.93 6.87
N ASN A 98 -7.87 8.15 7.24
CA ASN A 98 -7.51 9.14 8.27
C ASN A 98 -7.49 10.57 7.75
N PHE A 99 -7.05 10.81 6.51
CA PHE A 99 -6.80 12.16 6.00
C PHE A 99 -7.83 12.65 5.00
N TYR A 100 -8.58 11.75 4.37
CA TYR A 100 -9.40 12.08 3.21
C TYR A 100 -10.84 11.61 3.30
N LEU A 101 -11.18 10.73 4.25
CA LEU A 101 -12.55 10.23 4.39
C LEU A 101 -13.50 11.30 4.94
N LYS A 102 -13.02 12.13 5.87
CA LYS A 102 -13.80 13.19 6.51
C LYS A 102 -13.20 14.55 6.24
N ASP A 103 -14.04 15.57 6.12
CA ASP A 103 -13.61 16.97 6.12
C ASP A 103 -13.26 17.45 7.56
N SER A 104 -12.85 18.70 7.68
CA SER A 104 -12.57 19.33 8.98
C SER A 104 -13.80 19.43 9.90
N GLU A 105 -15.00 19.35 9.33
CA GLU A 105 -16.28 19.45 10.03
C GLU A 105 -16.80 18.07 10.47
N GLY A 106 -16.18 17.00 9.98
CA GLY A 106 -16.51 15.60 10.28
C GLY A 106 -17.49 14.95 9.29
N ASN A 107 -17.89 15.63 8.22
CA ASN A 107 -18.74 15.10 7.16
C ASN A 107 -17.93 14.20 6.23
N MET A 108 -18.60 13.19 5.64
CA MET A 108 -17.96 12.28 4.69
C MET A 108 -17.68 12.99 3.36
N ASN A 109 -16.46 12.85 2.85
CA ASN A 109 -16.08 13.41 1.56
C ASN A 109 -16.68 12.60 0.41
N ALA A 110 -17.58 13.22 -0.36
CA ALA A 110 -18.24 12.57 -1.50
C ALA A 110 -17.30 12.29 -2.69
N LYS A 111 -16.18 13.00 -2.80
CA LYS A 111 -15.26 12.90 -3.94
C LYS A 111 -13.88 12.40 -3.51
N ALA A 112 -13.26 11.62 -4.37
CA ALA A 112 -11.89 11.16 -4.17
C ALA A 112 -10.92 12.35 -4.09
N PRO A 113 -9.83 12.23 -3.31
CA PRO A 113 -8.80 13.26 -3.25
C PRO A 113 -8.22 13.56 -4.64
N ARG A 114 -8.11 14.84 -4.99
CA ARG A 114 -7.59 15.26 -6.31
C ARG A 114 -6.24 14.63 -6.65
N ILE A 115 -5.36 14.47 -5.65
CA ILE A 115 -4.04 13.86 -5.79
C ILE A 115 -4.06 12.38 -6.20
N TYR A 116 -5.18 11.68 -5.98
CA TYR A 116 -5.35 10.26 -6.30
C TYR A 116 -6.39 10.01 -7.39
N LYS A 117 -6.87 11.05 -8.07
CA LYS A 117 -7.88 10.94 -9.14
C LYS A 117 -7.47 9.98 -10.28
N HIS A 118 -6.18 9.83 -10.53
CA HIS A 118 -5.65 8.92 -11.55
C HIS A 118 -5.56 7.46 -11.08
N TYR A 119 -5.65 7.21 -9.78
CA TYR A 119 -5.52 5.89 -9.17
C TYR A 119 -6.84 5.34 -8.65
N ILE A 120 -7.78 6.23 -8.29
CA ILE A 120 -9.05 5.88 -7.64
C ILE A 120 -10.18 6.49 -8.45
N SER A 121 -11.07 5.65 -8.95
CA SER A 121 -12.28 6.11 -9.62
C SER A 121 -13.28 6.68 -8.60
N ASN A 122 -14.20 7.54 -9.04
CA ASN A 122 -15.24 8.07 -8.14
C ASN A 122 -16.17 6.95 -7.62
N GLU A 123 -16.38 5.90 -8.42
CA GLU A 123 -17.18 4.73 -8.04
C GLU A 123 -16.48 3.92 -6.95
N GLU A 124 -15.17 3.66 -7.10
CA GLU A 124 -14.36 2.99 -6.10
C GLU A 124 -14.30 3.79 -4.79
N TRP A 125 -14.18 5.12 -4.90
CA TRP A 125 -14.23 6.00 -3.75
C TRP A 125 -15.57 5.94 -3.03
N SER A 126 -16.68 6.02 -3.77
CA SER A 126 -18.03 5.95 -3.21
C SER A 126 -18.26 4.61 -2.49
N ALA A 127 -17.82 3.49 -3.07
CA ALA A 127 -17.87 2.18 -2.45
C ALA A 127 -17.03 2.14 -1.16
N PHE A 128 -15.84 2.73 -1.18
CA PHE A 128 -14.97 2.82 -0.01
C PHE A 128 -15.59 3.68 1.11
N VAL A 129 -16.18 4.84 0.79
CA VAL A 129 -16.86 5.72 1.75
C VAL A 129 -18.07 5.02 2.36
N SER A 130 -18.90 4.38 1.53
CA SER A 130 -20.07 3.63 1.98
C SER A 130 -19.66 2.54 2.97
N LYS A 131 -18.61 1.80 2.66
CA LYS A 131 -18.07 0.77 3.55
C LYS A 131 -17.51 1.31 4.86
N CYS A 132 -16.79 2.43 4.81
CA CYS A 132 -16.25 3.05 6.02
C CYS A 132 -17.33 3.72 6.89
N SER A 133 -18.50 4.00 6.31
CA SER A 133 -19.67 4.57 6.97
C SER A 133 -20.59 3.51 7.58
N ASP A 134 -20.40 2.23 7.22
CA ASP A 134 -21.16 1.11 7.76
C ASP A 134 -21.07 1.09 9.31
N PRO A 135 -22.20 1.15 10.03
CA PRO A 135 -22.22 1.06 11.48
C PRO A 135 -21.43 -0.12 12.05
N ALA A 136 -21.45 -1.28 11.38
CA ALA A 136 -20.68 -2.45 11.82
C ALA A 136 -19.17 -2.16 11.79
N PHE A 137 -18.68 -1.56 10.70
CA PHE A 137 -17.28 -1.17 10.56
C PHE A 137 -16.90 -0.08 11.57
N VAL A 138 -17.74 0.92 11.75
CA VAL A 138 -17.51 2.03 12.70
C VAL A 138 -17.41 1.51 14.13
N ASN A 139 -18.31 0.59 14.53
CA ASN A 139 -18.31 -0.01 15.87
C ASN A 139 -17.03 -0.83 16.12
N ILE A 140 -16.62 -1.65 15.15
CA ILE A 140 -15.36 -2.41 15.24
C ILE A 140 -14.15 -1.47 15.35
N SER A 141 -14.12 -0.41 14.53
CA SER A 141 -13.05 0.58 14.54
C SER A 141 -12.96 1.32 15.87
N LYS A 142 -14.11 1.73 16.44
CA LYS A 142 -14.19 2.37 17.76
C LYS A 142 -13.69 1.44 18.87
N ALA A 143 -14.17 0.20 18.90
CA ALA A 143 -13.73 -0.79 19.89
C ALA A 143 -12.22 -1.08 19.80
N ASN A 144 -11.68 -1.22 18.58
CA ASN A 144 -10.24 -1.41 18.40
C ASN A 144 -9.42 -0.20 18.87
N ARG A 145 -9.92 1.02 18.65
CA ARG A 145 -9.28 2.25 19.12
C ARG A 145 -9.31 2.38 20.64
N GLU A 146 -10.41 1.98 21.28
CA GLU A 146 -10.52 1.93 22.75
C GLU A 146 -9.56 0.90 23.34
N ARG A 147 -9.47 -0.31 22.77
CA ARG A 147 -8.47 -1.31 23.19
C ARG A 147 -7.04 -0.80 23.03
N ALA A 148 -6.73 -0.12 21.94
CA ALA A 148 -5.40 0.44 21.70
C ALA A 148 -5.05 1.57 22.70
N ARG A 149 -6.02 2.40 23.08
CA ARG A 149 -5.85 3.45 24.10
C ARG A 149 -5.67 2.86 25.51
N ASN A 150 -6.41 1.81 25.82
CA ASN A 150 -6.43 1.17 27.14
C ASN A 150 -5.51 -0.07 27.20
N SER A 151 -4.45 -0.10 26.39
CA SER A 151 -3.52 -1.23 26.35
C SER A 151 -2.81 -1.37 27.70
N MET A 152 -2.98 -2.52 28.36
CA MET A 152 -2.31 -2.83 29.64
C MET A 152 -0.79 -2.77 29.54
N HIS A 153 -0.24 -3.03 28.36
CA HIS A 153 1.19 -2.92 28.10
C HIS A 153 1.47 -1.69 27.24
N PRO A 154 2.39 -0.81 27.68
CA PRO A 154 2.82 0.33 26.87
C PRO A 154 3.36 -0.17 25.53
N TYR A 155 2.99 0.53 24.45
CA TYR A 155 3.54 0.25 23.14
C TYR A 155 5.06 0.44 23.16
N LYS A 156 5.82 -0.65 23.13
CA LYS A 156 7.26 -0.62 22.93
C LYS A 156 7.53 -0.45 21.45
N LYS A 157 7.84 0.77 21.00
CA LYS A 157 8.48 0.97 19.70
C LYS A 157 9.73 0.08 19.69
N SER A 158 9.79 -0.88 18.78
CA SER A 158 11.04 -1.59 18.49
C SER A 158 12.10 -0.53 18.19
N ARG A 159 13.21 -0.55 18.93
CA ARG A 159 14.36 0.31 18.66
C ARG A 159 14.88 -0.05 17.27
N SER A 160 14.53 0.73 16.26
CA SER A 160 15.31 0.77 15.04
C SER A 160 16.69 1.24 15.48
N SER A 161 17.69 0.36 15.48
CA SER A 161 19.07 0.76 15.76
C SER A 161 19.41 1.94 14.86
N CYS A 162 19.80 3.06 15.48
CA CYS A 162 20.67 4.02 14.83
C CYS A 162 21.86 3.23 14.26
N LYS A 163 22.03 3.29 12.95
CA LYS A 163 23.31 3.14 12.27
C LYS A 163 23.40 4.26 11.27
#